data_AF-A0A7V9V712-F1
#
_entry.id   AF-A0A7V9V712-F1
#
_cell.length_a   1.000
_cell.length_b   1.000
_cell.length_c   1.000
_cell.angle_alpha   90.00
_cell.angle_beta   90.00
_cell.angle_gamma   90.00
#
_symmetry.space_group_name_H-M   'P 1'
#
loop_
_entity.id
_entity.type
_entity.pdbx_description
1 polymer ?
#
loop_
_entity_poly.entity_id
_entity_poly.type
_entity_poly.pdbx_seq_one_letter_code
_entity_poly.pdbx_strand_id
1 'polypeptide(L)'
;MTDAPSRTQIDKLGQRLARPSYHATTDDLTLLEQFRAEHSEPLRKASEALRSLGLQPTSRTKTTGTIVDKLRREHPMRLTQMEDIAGLRVVVEMTRNTQDELVQRILAALPEGAKAKDRRVH
;
A
#
# COMPACT_ATOMS: atom_id res chain seq x y z
N MET A 1 24.13 -8.80 -1.73
CA MET A 1 22.93 -8.04 -2.16
C MET A 1 21.99 -9.03 -2.81
N THR A 2 20.87 -9.34 -2.18
CA THR A 2 19.81 -10.14 -2.81
C THR A 2 19.07 -9.25 -3.80
N ASP A 3 19.00 -9.67 -5.06
CA ASP A 3 18.21 -9.00 -6.09
C ASP A 3 16.74 -8.86 -5.65
N ALA A 4 16.11 -7.76 -6.08
CA ALA A 4 14.68 -7.56 -5.84
C ALA A 4 13.87 -8.68 -6.51
N PRO A 5 12.85 -9.24 -5.83
CA PRO A 5 12.06 -10.33 -6.38
C PRO A 5 11.29 -9.91 -7.63
N SER A 6 11.27 -10.75 -8.65
CA SER A 6 10.52 -10.47 -9.87
C SER A 6 9.01 -10.48 -9.61
N ARG A 7 8.28 -9.69 -10.40
CA ARG A 7 6.81 -9.62 -10.35
C ARG A 7 6.14 -11.00 -10.44
N THR A 8 6.66 -11.87 -11.29
CA THR A 8 6.19 -13.26 -11.44
C THR A 8 6.43 -14.09 -10.18
N GLN A 9 7.57 -13.93 -9.50
CA GLN A 9 7.84 -14.60 -8.23
C GLN A 9 6.85 -14.16 -7.14
N ILE A 10 6.56 -12.86 -7.06
CA ILE A 10 5.60 -12.30 -6.09
C ILE A 10 4.16 -12.77 -6.38
N ASP A 11 3.75 -12.83 -7.63
CA ASP A 11 2.42 -13.34 -7.96
C ASP A 11 2.29 -14.84 -7.63
N LYS A 12 3.32 -15.65 -7.92
CA LYS A 12 3.36 -17.07 -7.51
C LYS A 12 3.34 -17.23 -5.98
N LEU A 13 4.05 -16.38 -5.25
CA LEU A 13 4.00 -16.33 -3.79
C LEU A 13 2.57 -16.05 -3.31
N GLY A 14 1.93 -15.00 -3.84
CA GLY A 14 0.55 -14.64 -3.51
C GLY A 14 -0.43 -15.80 -3.74
N GLN A 15 -0.30 -16.51 -4.87
CA GLN A 15 -1.13 -17.69 -5.18
C GLN A 15 -0.95 -18.84 -4.19
N ARG A 16 0.27 -19.08 -3.69
CA ARG A 16 0.50 -20.09 -2.65
C ARG A 16 -0.15 -19.66 -1.32
N LEU A 17 0.13 -18.43 -0.88
CA LEU A 17 -0.35 -17.87 0.38
C LEU A 17 -1.89 -17.74 0.47
N ALA A 18 -2.55 -17.50 -0.66
CA ALA A 18 -4.00 -17.40 -0.74
C ALA A 18 -4.73 -18.72 -0.48
N ARG A 19 -4.05 -19.88 -0.53
CA ARG A 19 -4.67 -21.18 -0.29
C ARG A 19 -4.92 -21.38 1.22
N PRO A 20 -6.16 -21.66 1.66
CA PRO A 20 -6.48 -21.79 3.08
C PRO A 20 -5.67 -22.86 3.81
N SER A 21 -5.39 -23.99 3.15
CA SER A 21 -4.62 -25.11 3.70
C SER A 21 -3.10 -24.97 3.57
N TYR A 22 -2.62 -23.89 2.94
CA TYR A 22 -1.19 -23.68 2.78
C TYR A 22 -0.61 -22.98 4.01
N HIS A 23 0.43 -23.58 4.58
CA HIS A 23 1.23 -23.00 5.64
C HIS A 23 2.46 -22.34 5.02
N ALA A 24 2.63 -21.04 5.26
CA ALA A 24 3.74 -20.27 4.73
C ALA A 24 5.07 -20.79 5.30
N THR A 25 6.03 -21.02 4.42
CA THR A 25 7.40 -21.38 4.81
C THR A 25 8.20 -20.15 5.23
N THR A 26 9.35 -20.35 5.86
CA THR A 26 10.29 -19.25 6.17
C THR A 26 10.72 -18.49 4.91
N ASP A 27 10.91 -19.18 3.79
CA ASP A 27 11.29 -18.56 2.52
C ASP A 27 10.14 -17.72 1.96
N ASP A 28 8.89 -18.18 2.07
CA ASP A 28 7.72 -17.39 1.68
C ASP A 28 7.60 -16.10 2.49
N LEU A 29 7.79 -16.19 3.81
CA LEU A 29 7.73 -15.04 4.70
C LEU A 29 8.87 -14.07 4.44
N THR A 30 10.07 -14.58 4.14
CA THR A 30 11.23 -13.76 3.76
C THR A 30 10.99 -13.03 2.44
N LEU A 31 10.45 -13.72 1.44
CA LEU A 31 10.11 -13.13 0.15
C LEU A 31 8.99 -12.08 0.29
N LEU A 32 7.99 -12.34 1.14
CA LEU A 32 6.93 -11.39 1.44
C LEU A 32 7.45 -10.15 2.18
N GLU A 33 8.39 -10.33 3.10
CA GLU A 33 9.07 -9.25 3.80
C GLU A 33 9.83 -8.35 2.83
N GLN A 34 10.63 -8.95 1.93
CA GLN A 34 11.36 -8.22 0.90
C GLN A 34 10.42 -7.39 0.04
N PHE A 35 9.35 -8.00 -0.48
CA PHE A 35 8.35 -7.29 -1.27
C PHE A 35 7.68 -6.16 -0.48
N ARG A 36 7.35 -6.38 0.79
CA ARG A 36 6.77 -5.33 1.64
C ARG A 36 7.74 -4.17 1.85
N ALA A 37 9.02 -4.48 2.05
CA ALA A 37 10.05 -3.47 2.30
C ALA A 37 10.24 -2.51 1.11
N GLU A 38 9.97 -2.94 -0.13
CA GLU A 38 10.01 -2.09 -1.33
C GLU A 38 9.08 -0.88 -1.24
N HIS A 39 8.01 -0.96 -0.44
CA HIS A 39 7.06 0.14 -0.25
C HIS A 39 7.55 1.21 0.74
N SER A 40 8.64 0.96 1.47
CA SER A 40 9.12 1.89 2.51
C SER A 40 9.56 3.23 1.92
N GLU A 41 10.28 3.21 0.80
CA GLU A 41 10.81 4.41 0.17
C GLU A 41 9.72 5.26 -0.51
N PRO A 42 8.78 4.68 -1.30
CA PRO A 42 7.60 5.41 -1.78
C PRO A 42 6.76 6.01 -0.63
N LEU A 43 6.58 5.26 0.47
CA LEU A 43 5.83 5.73 1.64
C LEU A 43 6.52 6.93 2.31
N ARG A 44 7.85 6.87 2.46
CA ARG A 44 8.67 7.97 3.00
C ARG A 44 8.51 9.23 2.14
N LYS A 45 8.69 9.12 0.82
CA LYS A 45 8.54 10.25 -0.12
C LYS A 45 7.13 10.85 -0.07
N ALA A 46 6.10 10.01 -0.07
CA ALA A 46 4.72 10.49 0.06
C ALA A 46 4.51 11.18 1.42
N SER A 47 5.09 10.68 2.51
CA SER A 47 4.99 11.31 3.82
C SER A 47 5.67 12.67 3.85
N GLU A 48 6.81 12.83 3.20
CA GLU A 48 7.53 14.11 3.10
C GLU A 48 6.73 15.14 2.30
N ALA A 49 6.13 14.72 1.18
CA ALA A 49 5.26 15.58 0.38
C ALA A 49 4.02 16.04 1.16
N LEU A 50 3.41 15.17 1.97
CA LEU A 50 2.28 15.58 2.83
C LEU A 50 2.73 16.51 3.96
N ARG A 51 3.91 16.28 4.54
CA ARG A 51 4.47 17.15 5.59
C ARG A 51 4.84 18.54 5.06
N SER A 52 5.33 18.66 3.84
CA SER A 52 5.63 19.97 3.23
C SER A 52 4.37 20.82 2.99
N LEU A 53 3.20 20.18 2.91
CA LEU A 53 1.89 20.84 2.88
C LEU A 53 1.36 21.23 4.27
N GLY A 54 2.12 20.98 5.34
CA GLY A 54 1.72 21.23 6.73
C GLY A 54 0.84 20.13 7.35
N LEU A 55 0.72 18.97 6.70
CA LEU A 55 -0.09 17.85 7.20
C LEU A 55 0.72 16.96 8.15
N GLN A 56 0.01 16.25 9.02
CA GLN A 56 0.58 15.27 9.94
C GLN A 56 0.12 13.85 9.55
N PRO A 57 0.73 13.23 8.51
CA PRO A 57 0.37 11.89 8.10
C PRO A 57 0.84 10.87 9.15
N THR A 58 0.02 9.84 9.35
CA THR A 58 0.37 8.64 10.12
C THR A 58 0.53 7.46 9.17
N SER A 59 1.60 6.68 9.34
CA SER A 59 1.86 5.51 8.49
C SER A 59 0.94 4.36 8.87
N ARG A 60 0.50 3.61 7.86
CA ARG A 60 -0.27 2.39 8.00
C ARG A 60 0.24 1.36 7.01
N THR A 61 1.02 0.42 7.52
CA THR A 61 1.58 -0.69 6.74
C THR A 61 0.94 -1.98 7.21
N LYS A 62 0.56 -2.84 6.25
CA LYS A 62 0.07 -4.18 6.57
C LYS A 62 1.21 -5.03 7.09
N THR A 63 0.94 -5.87 8.09
CA THR A 63 1.86 -6.95 8.47
C THR A 63 1.76 -8.10 7.47
N THR A 64 2.77 -8.98 7.44
CA THR A 64 2.74 -10.22 6.64
C THR A 64 1.43 -11.00 6.83
N GLY A 65 1.00 -11.19 8.08
CA GLY A 65 -0.27 -11.86 8.41
C GLY A 65 -1.48 -11.18 7.76
N THR A 66 -1.60 -9.86 7.90
CA THR A 66 -2.74 -9.13 7.31
C THR A 66 -2.72 -9.05 5.77
N ILE A 67 -1.56 -9.27 5.14
CA ILE A 67 -1.46 -9.44 3.69
C ILE A 67 -2.00 -10.83 3.30
N VAL A 68 -1.55 -11.88 4.00
CA VAL A 68 -2.02 -13.27 3.79
C VAL A 68 -3.53 -13.38 3.98
N ASP A 69 -4.06 -12.84 5.07
CA ASP A 69 -5.51 -12.85 5.35
C ASP A 69 -6.30 -12.13 4.25
N LYS A 70 -5.77 -11.02 3.75
CA LYS A 70 -6.40 -10.28 2.64
C LYS A 70 -6.38 -11.10 1.34
N LEU A 71 -5.26 -11.72 1.00
CA LEU A 71 -5.15 -12.58 -0.19
C LEU A 71 -6.16 -13.74 -0.15
N ARG A 72 -6.36 -14.33 1.02
CA ARG A 72 -7.35 -15.41 1.23
C ARG A 72 -8.78 -14.91 1.06
N ARG A 73 -9.11 -13.75 1.63
CA ARG A 73 -10.46 -13.16 1.56
C ARG A 73 -10.83 -12.66 0.16
N GLU A 74 -9.85 -12.13 -0.58
CA GLU A 74 -10.08 -11.44 -1.86
C GLU A 74 -9.55 -12.26 -3.05
N HIS A 75 -9.43 -13.58 -2.91
CA HIS A 75 -9.06 -14.47 -4.00
C HIS A 75 -10.03 -14.30 -5.20
N PRO A 76 -9.53 -14.17 -6.45
CA PRO A 76 -8.18 -14.47 -6.95
C PRO A 76 -7.23 -13.25 -7.05
N MET A 77 -7.31 -12.27 -6.15
CA MET A 77 -6.41 -11.11 -6.15
C MET A 77 -4.93 -11.52 -6.22
N ARG A 78 -4.20 -10.92 -7.16
CA ARG A 78 -2.74 -11.06 -7.25
C ARG A 78 -2.07 -10.16 -6.22
N LEU A 79 -1.01 -10.66 -5.58
CA LEU A 79 -0.26 -9.88 -4.58
C LEU A 79 0.30 -8.57 -5.17
N THR A 80 0.75 -8.58 -6.42
CA THR A 80 1.23 -7.36 -7.11
C THR A 80 0.13 -6.35 -7.44
N GLN A 81 -1.14 -6.69 -7.28
CA GLN A 81 -2.29 -5.78 -7.44
C GLN A 81 -2.82 -5.24 -6.12
N MET A 82 -2.24 -5.64 -4.98
CA MET A 82 -2.67 -5.15 -3.67
C MET A 82 -2.18 -3.71 -3.46
N GLU A 83 -3.09 -2.75 -3.58
CA GLU A 83 -2.76 -1.31 -3.48
C GLU A 83 -2.53 -0.83 -2.04
N ASP A 84 -3.04 -1.54 -1.04
CA ASP A 84 -3.06 -1.12 0.38
C ASP A 84 -2.01 -1.84 1.25
N ILE A 85 -0.86 -2.20 0.66
CA ILE A 85 0.27 -2.77 1.40
C ILE A 85 0.84 -1.74 2.38
N ALA A 86 1.01 -0.49 1.91
CA ALA A 86 1.46 0.63 2.70
C ALA A 86 0.68 1.88 2.29
N GLY A 87 0.29 2.69 3.27
CA GLY A 87 -0.42 3.93 3.04
C GLY A 87 -0.25 4.93 4.17
N LEU A 88 -0.68 6.15 3.90
CA LEU A 88 -0.67 7.25 4.88
C LEU A 88 -2.11 7.63 5.20
N ARG A 89 -2.35 7.99 6.45
CA ARG A 89 -3.62 8.53 6.91
C ARG A 89 -3.41 9.95 7.40
N VAL A 90 -4.20 10.86 6.83
CA VAL A 90 -4.30 12.26 7.26
C VAL A 90 -5.69 12.45 7.88
N VAL A 91 -5.74 13.01 9.08
CA VAL A 91 -6.98 13.36 9.78
C VAL A 91 -6.90 14.83 10.13
N VAL A 92 -7.82 15.62 9.60
CA VAL A 92 -7.87 17.07 9.78
C VAL A 92 -9.35 17.46 9.80
N GLU A 93 -9.72 18.34 10.73
CA GLU A 93 -11.07 18.91 10.78
C GLU A 93 -11.25 19.95 9.67
N MET A 94 -12.27 19.79 8.85
CA MET A 94 -12.50 20.67 7.71
C MET A 94 -13.92 20.51 7.15
N THR A 95 -14.35 21.48 6.35
CA THR A 95 -15.57 21.37 5.54
C THR A 95 -15.32 20.49 4.30
N ARG A 96 -16.39 20.08 3.64
CA ARG A 96 -16.30 19.33 2.36
C ARG A 96 -15.56 20.13 1.28
N ASN A 97 -15.83 21.42 1.13
CA ASN A 97 -15.21 22.24 0.10
C ASN A 97 -13.69 22.34 0.32
N THR A 98 -13.28 22.59 1.56
CA THR A 98 -11.86 22.68 1.94
C THR A 98 -11.14 21.31 1.85
N GLN A 99 -11.89 20.20 1.93
CA GLN A 99 -11.34 18.86 1.65
C GLN A 99 -10.96 18.71 0.18
N ASP A 100 -11.81 19.19 -0.74
CA ASP A 100 -11.57 19.06 -2.18
C ASP A 100 -10.35 19.86 -2.61
N GLU A 101 -10.21 21.09 -2.09
CA GLU A 101 -9.02 21.93 -2.28
C GLU A 101 -7.75 21.24 -1.75
N LEU A 102 -7.83 20.61 -0.57
CA LEU A 102 -6.71 19.87 -0.01
C LEU A 102 -6.33 18.67 -0.88
N VAL A 103 -7.31 17.93 -1.42
CA VAL A 103 -7.06 16.82 -2.34
C VAL A 103 -6.30 17.30 -3.58
N GLN A 104 -6.69 18.44 -4.18
CA GLN A 104 -5.97 19.01 -5.33
C GLN A 104 -4.52 19.38 -4.97
N ARG A 105 -4.31 20.00 -3.80
CA ARG A 105 -2.96 20.33 -3.31
C ARG A 105 -2.10 19.08 -3.09
N ILE A 106 -2.69 18.02 -2.55
CA ILE A 106 -2.00 16.73 -2.37
C ILE A 106 -1.63 16.13 -3.72
N LEU A 107 -2.55 16.08 -4.68
CA LEU A 107 -2.27 15.55 -6.02
C LEU A 107 -1.14 16.31 -6.71
N ALA A 108 -1.11 17.64 -6.60
CA ALA A 108 -0.06 18.48 -7.16
C ALA A 108 1.32 18.28 -6.50
N ALA A 109 1.36 17.81 -5.26
CA ALA A 109 2.60 17.54 -4.52
C ALA A 109 3.14 16.11 -4.72
N LEU A 110 2.36 15.22 -5.34
CA LEU A 110 2.73 13.83 -5.58
C LEU A 110 3.27 13.62 -7.01
N PRO A 111 3.97 12.50 -7.28
CA PRO A 111 4.45 12.18 -8.62
C PRO A 111 3.32 12.14 -9.67
N GLU A 112 3.69 12.36 -10.93
CA GLU A 112 2.77 12.28 -12.06
C GLU A 112 2.03 10.94 -12.09
N GLY A 113 0.74 10.98 -12.40
CA GLY A 113 -0.13 9.80 -12.43
C GLY A 113 -0.82 9.46 -11.11
N ALA A 114 -0.59 10.23 -10.03
CA ALA A 114 -1.40 10.16 -8.83
C ALA A 114 -2.89 10.46 -9.14
N LYS A 115 -3.80 9.68 -8.56
CA LYS A 115 -5.25 9.79 -8.80
C LYS A 115 -6.00 9.85 -7.48
N ALA A 116 -6.98 10.73 -7.39
CA ALA A 116 -7.93 10.73 -6.29
C ALA A 116 -9.02 9.68 -6.53
N LYS A 117 -9.33 8.90 -5.50
CA LYS A 117 -10.51 8.05 -5.45
C LYS A 117 -11.45 8.58 -4.38
N ASP A 118 -12.50 9.27 -4.80
CA ASP A 118 -13.51 9.81 -3.91
C ASP A 118 -14.65 8.80 -3.69
N ARG A 119 -14.86 8.42 -2.42
CA ARG A 119 -15.92 7.48 -2.03
C ARG A 119 -17.28 8.15 -1.82
N ARG A 120 -17.37 9.48 -1.93
CA ARG A 120 -18.62 10.24 -1.81
C ARG A 120 -19.45 10.22 -3.10
N VAL A 121 -18.83 9.85 -4.22
CA VAL A 121 -19.41 9.87 -5.57
C VAL A 121 -19.73 8.45 -6.09
N HIS A 122 -19.84 7.50 -5.16
CA HIS A 122 -20.13 6.09 -5.42
C HIS A 122 -21.51 5.69 -4.92
#